data_AF-A0A0D6L9G7-F1
#
_entry.id   AF-A0A0D6L9G7-F1
#
_cell.length_a   1.000
_cell.length_b   1.000
_cell.length_c   1.000
_cell.angle_alpha   90.00
_cell.angle_beta   90.00
_cell.angle_gamma   90.00
#
_symmetry.space_group_name_H-M   'P 1'
#
loop_
_entity.id
_entity.type
_entity.pdbx_description
1 polymer ?
#
loop_
_entity_poly.entity_id
_entity_poly.type
_entity_poly.pdbx_seq_one_letter_code
_entity_poly.pdbx_strand_id
1 'polypeptide(L)'
;MFGIAYNDDVPGTHVNGDRGHSKGVALFDESVGFWMLHSVPNYPPLERYDYPETGSKFAQSFLCLTLDAHFLQDIGEYLRFAQVTPFITNLPEFHRLLAPVLEDVVSKKSLKRSDTVYTTIRGIETLGGKKVKGFSKHKKFQS
;
A
#
# COMPACT_ATOMS: atom_id res chain seq x y z
N MET A 1 14.69 8.15 -3.22
CA MET A 1 13.96 7.21 -2.35
C MET A 1 12.47 7.36 -2.60
N PHE A 2 11.74 6.29 -2.91
CA PHE A 2 10.28 6.23 -3.03
C PHE A 2 9.64 6.04 -1.65
N GLY A 3 8.46 6.62 -1.47
CA GLY A 3 7.70 6.58 -0.23
C GLY A 3 6.20 6.72 -0.50
N ILE A 4 5.41 5.91 0.19
CA ILE A 4 3.95 5.98 0.19
C ILE A 4 3.40 5.63 1.57
N ALA A 5 2.48 6.44 2.07
CA ALA A 5 1.58 6.07 3.15
C ALA A 5 0.15 6.09 2.63
N TYR A 6 -0.62 5.05 2.97
CA TYR A 6 -2.01 4.92 2.59
C TYR A 6 -2.86 4.51 3.80
N ASN A 7 -4.06 5.09 3.89
CA ASN A 7 -5.02 4.83 4.95
C ASN A 7 -6.41 5.26 4.45
N ASP A 8 -7.45 4.47 4.64
CA ASP A 8 -8.83 4.89 4.36
C ASP A 8 -9.37 5.88 5.41
N ASP A 9 -8.75 5.96 6.58
CA ASP A 9 -9.02 6.93 7.65
C ASP A 9 -7.76 7.78 7.88
N VAL A 10 -7.53 8.73 6.97
CA VAL A 10 -6.32 9.56 6.92
C VAL A 10 -6.33 10.60 8.05
N PRO A 11 -5.19 10.81 8.77
CA PRO A 11 -5.10 11.80 9.82
C PRO A 11 -5.63 13.18 9.41
N GLY A 12 -6.56 13.73 10.20
CA GLY A 12 -7.10 15.08 10.00
C GLY A 12 -8.10 15.21 8.85
N THR A 13 -8.62 14.10 8.31
CA THR A 13 -9.63 14.10 7.25
C THR A 13 -10.81 13.18 7.56
N HIS A 14 -11.83 13.15 6.69
CA HIS A 14 -12.93 12.19 6.79
C HIS A 14 -12.57 10.85 6.15
N VAL A 15 -13.13 9.77 6.70
CA VAL A 15 -13.00 8.40 6.19
C VAL A 15 -13.44 8.32 4.73
N ASN A 16 -12.64 7.70 3.88
CA ASN A 16 -12.96 7.44 2.48
C ASN A 16 -13.58 6.03 2.31
N GLY A 17 -14.91 5.97 2.32
CA GLY A 17 -15.66 4.72 2.14
C GLY A 17 -15.72 4.18 0.70
N ASP A 18 -15.28 4.95 -0.30
CA ASP A 18 -15.38 4.58 -1.72
C ASP A 18 -14.16 3.78 -2.22
N ARG A 19 -13.18 3.59 -1.35
CA ARG A 19 -11.87 2.97 -1.63
C ARG A 19 -11.60 1.82 -0.66
N GLY A 20 -10.49 1.11 -0.87
CA GLY A 20 -10.20 -0.06 -0.05
C GLY A 20 -9.93 0.29 1.41
N HIS A 21 -10.55 -0.47 2.32
CA HIS A 21 -10.22 -0.48 3.74
C HIS A 21 -8.84 -1.11 3.97
N SER A 22 -7.80 -0.34 3.71
CA SER A 22 -6.43 -0.79 3.69
C SER A 22 -5.50 0.32 4.15
N LYS A 23 -4.50 -0.07 4.95
CA LYS A 23 -3.57 0.87 5.57
C LYS A 23 -2.15 0.31 5.54
N GLY A 24 -1.18 1.18 5.36
CA GLY A 24 0.21 0.77 5.28
C GLY A 24 1.16 1.87 4.86
N VAL A 25 2.44 1.54 4.94
CA VAL A 25 3.56 2.40 4.59
C VAL A 25 4.56 1.58 3.79
N ALA A 26 5.08 2.14 2.70
CA ALA A 26 6.22 1.59 1.98
C ALA A 26 7.28 2.67 1.76
N LEU A 27 8.53 2.30 1.97
CA LEU A 27 9.69 3.18 1.76
C LEU A 27 10.81 2.36 1.13
N PHE A 28 11.32 2.81 -0.02
CA PHE A 28 12.31 2.08 -0.81
C PHE A 28 13.36 3.03 -1.38
N ASP A 29 14.63 2.70 -1.20
CA ASP A 29 15.69 3.23 -2.05
C ASP A 29 15.73 2.48 -3.38
N GLU A 30 16.80 2.59 -4.14
CA GLU A 30 16.92 1.96 -5.47
C GLU A 30 17.16 0.44 -5.41
N SER A 31 17.47 -0.09 -4.22
CA SER A 31 17.89 -1.48 -3.98
C SER A 31 16.98 -2.21 -2.99
N VAL A 32 16.61 -1.58 -1.87
CA VAL A 32 15.92 -2.20 -0.75
C VAL A 32 14.91 -1.25 -0.16
N GLY A 33 13.91 -1.82 0.50
CA GLY A 33 13.00 -1.08 1.33
C GLY A 33 12.24 -1.97 2.28
N PHE A 34 11.19 -1.37 2.84
CA PHE A 34 10.20 -2.12 3.58
C PHE A 34 8.80 -1.79 3.11
N TRP A 35 7.92 -2.77 3.26
CA TRP A 35 6.49 -2.60 3.14
C TRP A 35 5.82 -3.07 4.43
N MET A 36 5.11 -2.15 5.07
CA MET A 36 4.40 -2.34 6.32
C MET A 36 2.90 -2.26 6.09
N LEU A 37 2.18 -3.32 6.45
CA LEU A 37 0.72 -3.36 6.51
C LEU A 37 0.29 -3.19 7.96
N HIS A 38 -0.80 -2.45 8.18
CA HIS A 38 -1.37 -2.31 9.53
C HIS A 38 -2.88 -2.10 9.51
N SER A 39 -3.49 -2.14 10.69
CA SER A 39 -4.93 -1.86 10.86
C SER A 39 -5.24 -0.53 11.56
N VAL A 40 -4.21 0.21 12.01
CA VAL A 40 -4.36 1.45 12.80
C VAL A 40 -4.93 2.63 12.00
N PRO A 41 -6.14 3.14 12.33
CA PRO A 41 -6.68 4.35 11.71
C PRO A 41 -5.87 5.59 12.10
N ASN A 42 -5.84 6.62 11.25
CA ASN A 42 -5.12 7.87 11.51
C ASN A 42 -3.59 7.70 11.72
N TYR A 43 -2.99 6.69 11.08
CA TYR A 43 -1.55 6.43 11.12
C TYR A 43 -0.96 6.33 9.70
N PRO A 44 0.32 6.75 9.49
CA PRO A 44 1.13 7.56 10.40
C PRO A 44 0.65 9.02 10.49
N PRO A 45 0.89 9.72 11.62
CA PRO A 45 0.69 11.16 11.71
C PRO A 45 1.62 11.93 10.76
N LEU A 46 1.21 13.14 10.34
CA LEU A 46 1.94 13.93 9.34
C LEU A 46 3.12 14.72 9.90
N GLU A 47 2.99 15.25 11.13
CA GLU A 47 3.95 16.24 11.66
C GLU A 47 4.96 15.66 12.66
N ARG A 48 4.62 14.55 13.31
CA ARG A 48 5.45 13.95 14.35
C ARG A 48 5.34 12.43 14.35
N TYR A 49 6.40 11.78 14.84
CA TYR A 49 6.33 10.36 15.16
C TYR A 49 5.47 10.17 16.41
N ASP A 50 4.33 9.50 16.24
CA ASP A 50 3.39 9.22 17.33
C ASP A 50 2.51 8.01 17.00
N TYR A 51 1.97 7.37 18.03
CA TYR A 51 1.00 6.29 17.89
C TYR A 51 -0.38 6.81 18.32
N PRO A 52 -1.38 6.85 17.41
CA PRO A 52 -2.63 7.51 17.70
C PRO A 52 -3.46 6.74 18.74
N GLU A 53 -4.20 7.45 19.57
CA GLU A 53 -5.10 6.86 20.57
C GLU A 53 -6.14 5.90 19.94
N THR A 54 -6.52 6.13 18.68
CA THR A 54 -7.38 5.25 17.88
C THR A 54 -6.86 3.80 17.82
N GLY A 55 -5.53 3.62 17.86
CA GLY A 55 -4.87 2.33 17.88
C GLY A 55 -4.86 1.63 19.23
N SER A 56 -5.36 2.27 20.30
CA SER A 56 -5.33 1.73 21.67
C SER A 56 -6.64 1.08 22.10
N LYS A 57 -7.75 1.37 21.39
CA LYS A 57 -9.09 0.85 21.74
C LYS A 57 -9.31 -0.60 21.31
N PHE A 58 -8.76 -1.00 20.17
CA PHE A 58 -8.93 -2.33 19.58
C PHE A 58 -7.57 -2.97 19.33
N ALA A 59 -7.52 -4.30 19.29
CA ALA A 59 -6.32 -5.01 18.89
C ALA A 59 -5.94 -4.62 17.45
N GLN A 60 -4.72 -4.10 17.30
CA GLN A 60 -4.16 -3.72 16.00
C GLN A 60 -3.05 -4.68 15.62
N SER A 61 -2.91 -4.96 14.33
CA SER A 61 -1.81 -5.76 13.80
C SER A 61 -0.90 -4.92 12.92
N PHE A 62 0.38 -5.30 12.92
CA PHE A 62 1.41 -4.79 12.03
C PHE A 62 2.16 -5.97 11.43
N LEU A 63 2.43 -5.89 10.13
CA LEU A 63 3.32 -6.81 9.43
C LEU A 63 4.29 -5.97 8.61
N CYS A 64 5.58 -6.10 8.87
CA CYS A 64 6.63 -5.39 8.14
C CYS A 64 7.51 -6.39 7.38
N LEU A 65 7.64 -6.18 6.07
CA LEU A 65 8.44 -7.01 5.18
C LEU A 65 9.61 -6.18 4.65
N THR A 66 10.84 -6.65 4.86
CA THR A 66 12.04 -6.09 4.23
C THR A 66 12.24 -6.78 2.88
N LEU A 67 12.21 -5.98 1.81
CA LEU A 67 12.09 -6.46 0.43
C LEU A 67 13.11 -5.74 -0.46
N ASP A 68 13.62 -6.43 -1.46
CA ASP A 68 14.37 -5.81 -2.54
C ASP A 68 13.40 -4.99 -3.43
N ALA A 69 13.88 -3.86 -3.95
CA ALA A 69 13.10 -2.90 -4.72
C ALA A 69 12.47 -3.50 -5.99
N HIS A 70 13.01 -4.58 -6.57
CA HIS A 70 12.41 -5.25 -7.73
C HIS A 70 10.96 -5.74 -7.47
N PHE A 71 10.57 -5.98 -6.22
CA PHE A 71 9.19 -6.34 -5.86
C PHE A 71 8.22 -5.14 -5.85
N LEU A 72 8.68 -3.90 -6.11
CA LEU A 72 7.80 -2.72 -6.12
C LEU A 72 6.70 -2.81 -7.17
N GLN A 73 6.94 -3.48 -8.31
CA GLN A 73 5.90 -3.71 -9.31
C GLN A 73 4.79 -4.61 -8.76
N ASP A 74 5.15 -5.67 -8.04
CA ASP A 74 4.20 -6.58 -7.40
C ASP A 74 3.43 -5.89 -6.27
N ILE A 75 4.11 -5.10 -5.44
CA ILE A 75 3.48 -4.30 -4.39
C ILE A 75 2.52 -3.29 -5.02
N GLY A 76 2.93 -2.57 -6.06
CA GLY A 76 2.10 -1.58 -6.73
C GLY A 76 0.85 -2.19 -7.36
N GLU A 77 0.95 -3.38 -7.94
CA GLU A 77 -0.19 -4.16 -8.43
C GLU A 77 -1.16 -4.52 -7.29
N TYR A 78 -0.64 -4.98 -6.14
CA TYR A 78 -1.45 -5.22 -4.94
C TYR A 78 -2.20 -3.94 -4.52
N LEU A 79 -1.49 -2.82 -4.40
CA LEU A 79 -2.05 -1.53 -3.95
C LEU A 79 -3.13 -1.00 -4.91
N ARG A 80 -2.91 -1.18 -6.23
CA ARG A 80 -3.86 -0.77 -7.27
C ARG A 80 -5.15 -1.56 -7.21
N PHE A 81 -5.07 -2.89 -7.09
CA PHE A 81 -6.24 -3.74 -6.95
C PHE A 81 -6.98 -3.48 -5.64
N ALA A 82 -6.25 -3.30 -4.53
CA ALA A 82 -6.84 -2.92 -3.25
C ALA A 82 -7.47 -1.51 -3.27
N GLN A 83 -7.18 -0.69 -4.29
CA GLN A 83 -7.65 0.69 -4.40
C GLN A 83 -7.32 1.52 -3.15
N VAL A 84 -6.08 1.41 -2.67
CA VAL A 84 -5.64 2.10 -1.43
C VAL A 84 -5.83 3.62 -1.51
N THR A 85 -5.92 4.28 -0.37
CA THR A 85 -6.05 5.74 -0.28
C THR A 85 -4.70 6.37 0.11
N PRO A 86 -3.83 6.72 -0.86
CA PRO A 86 -2.58 7.38 -0.57
C PRO A 86 -2.79 8.81 -0.05
N PHE A 87 -1.95 9.20 0.90
CA PHE A 87 -1.96 10.54 1.51
C PHE A 87 -0.56 11.14 1.75
N ILE A 88 0.48 10.31 1.84
CA ILE A 88 1.88 10.74 1.67
C ILE A 88 2.42 9.99 0.47
N THR A 89 2.98 10.70 -0.51
CA THR A 89 3.53 10.06 -1.72
C THR A 89 4.70 10.84 -2.27
N ASN A 90 5.72 10.13 -2.72
CA ASN A 90 6.71 10.62 -3.67
C ASN A 90 7.11 9.50 -4.61
N LEU A 91 7.21 9.79 -5.91
CA LEU A 91 7.54 8.80 -6.95
C LEU A 91 8.71 9.31 -7.81
N PRO A 92 9.96 9.06 -7.38
CA PRO A 92 11.15 9.39 -8.16
C PRO A 92 11.20 8.63 -9.49
N GLU A 93 11.96 9.16 -10.46
CA GLU A 93 12.05 8.60 -11.80
C GLU A 93 12.50 7.14 -11.84
N PHE A 94 13.52 6.77 -11.05
CA PHE A 94 13.99 5.39 -10.95
C PHE A 94 12.84 4.42 -10.59
N HIS A 95 12.10 4.74 -9.52
CA HIS A 95 11.00 3.92 -9.03
C HIS A 95 9.81 3.89 -9.99
N ARG A 96 9.58 4.98 -10.71
CA ARG A 96 8.58 5.07 -11.77
C ARG A 96 8.90 4.14 -12.94
N LEU A 97 10.17 4.04 -13.33
CA LEU A 97 10.63 3.13 -14.38
C LEU A 97 10.63 1.66 -13.91
N LEU A 98 11.04 1.42 -12.65
CA LEU A 98 11.06 0.09 -12.05
C LEU A 98 9.66 -0.50 -11.85
N ALA A 99 8.70 0.34 -11.44
CA ALA A 99 7.33 -0.07 -11.15
C ALA A 99 6.30 0.95 -11.71
N PRO A 100 6.05 0.97 -13.03
CA PRO A 100 5.16 1.95 -13.66
C PRO A 100 3.73 1.95 -13.11
N VAL A 101 3.26 0.83 -12.56
CA VAL A 101 1.93 0.73 -11.94
C VAL A 101 1.75 1.70 -10.77
N LEU A 102 2.84 2.16 -10.14
CA LEU A 102 2.79 3.13 -9.05
C LEU A 102 2.24 4.49 -9.49
N GLU A 103 2.35 4.86 -10.77
CA GLU A 103 1.71 6.07 -11.30
C GLU A 103 0.17 5.98 -11.16
N ASP A 104 -0.40 4.82 -11.50
CA ASP A 104 -1.84 4.56 -11.35
C ASP A 104 -2.24 4.56 -9.85
N VAL A 105 -1.37 4.06 -8.95
CA VAL A 105 -1.62 4.06 -7.50
C VAL A 105 -1.64 5.49 -6.94
N VAL A 106 -0.60 6.28 -7.22
CA VAL A 106 -0.46 7.66 -6.73
C VAL A 106 -1.57 8.56 -7.28
N SER A 107 -1.94 8.39 -8.56
CA SER A 107 -3.07 9.10 -9.19
C SER A 107 -4.45 8.54 -8.81
N LYS A 108 -4.51 7.55 -7.91
CA LYS A 108 -5.75 6.91 -7.43
C LYS A 108 -6.60 6.29 -8.55
N LYS A 109 -5.98 5.96 -9.69
CA LYS A 109 -6.65 5.46 -10.90
C LYS A 109 -7.12 4.02 -10.72
N SER A 110 -8.41 3.82 -11.01
CA SER A 110 -9.06 2.52 -10.93
C SER A 110 -8.78 1.66 -12.18
N LEU A 111 -9.06 0.36 -12.07
CA LEU A 111 -9.16 -0.53 -13.23
C LEU A 111 -10.13 0.03 -14.28
N LYS A 112 -9.86 -0.23 -15.56
CA LYS A 112 -10.68 0.21 -16.69
C LYS A 112 -12.06 -0.44 -16.62
N ARG A 113 -13.04 0.21 -17.27
CA ARG A 113 -14.40 -0.34 -17.36
C ARG A 113 -14.44 -1.69 -18.09
N SER A 114 -13.54 -1.90 -19.04
CA SER A 114 -13.39 -3.13 -19.82
C SER A 114 -12.68 -4.27 -19.10
N ASP A 115 -12.05 -4.02 -17.95
CA ASP A 115 -11.30 -5.05 -17.23
C ASP A 115 -12.26 -6.08 -16.63
N THR A 116 -11.93 -7.36 -16.79
CA THR A 116 -12.71 -8.50 -16.30
C THR A 116 -12.03 -9.24 -15.13
N VAL A 117 -10.77 -8.91 -14.84
CA VAL A 117 -10.00 -9.47 -13.72
C VAL A 117 -10.04 -8.51 -12.54
N TYR A 118 -10.54 -8.98 -11.39
CA TYR A 118 -10.76 -8.16 -10.20
C TYR A 118 -9.97 -8.60 -8.98
N THR A 119 -9.03 -9.53 -9.15
CA THR A 119 -8.11 -9.97 -8.10
C THR A 119 -6.69 -10.05 -8.64
N THR A 120 -5.73 -10.02 -7.73
CA THR A 120 -4.34 -10.33 -8.05
C THR A 120 -3.70 -11.09 -6.88
N ILE A 121 -2.79 -12.00 -7.23
CA ILE A 121 -1.94 -12.75 -6.30
C ILE A 121 -0.51 -12.52 -6.74
N ARG A 122 0.32 -12.01 -5.83
CA ARG A 122 1.75 -11.75 -6.06
C ARG A 122 2.59 -12.60 -5.13
N GLY A 123 3.57 -13.29 -5.71
CA GLY A 123 4.58 -14.01 -4.93
C GLY A 123 5.72 -13.06 -4.59
N ILE A 124 5.99 -12.89 -3.30
CA ILE A 124 7.02 -12.00 -2.79
C ILE A 124 7.99 -12.83 -1.94
N GLU A 125 9.28 -12.52 -1.99
CA GLU A 125 10.28 -13.11 -1.10
C GLU A 125 10.95 -12.01 -0.29
N THR A 126 11.01 -12.18 1.03
CA THR A 126 11.76 -11.25 1.87
C THR A 126 13.26 -11.39 1.64
N LEU A 127 14.03 -10.37 1.98
CA LEU A 127 15.50 -10.46 1.94
C LEU A 127 16.07 -11.61 2.77
N GLY A 128 15.34 -12.07 3.80
CA GLY A 128 15.68 -13.26 4.59
C GLY A 128 15.21 -14.59 3.98
N GLY A 129 14.75 -14.61 2.72
CA GLY A 129 14.32 -15.81 2.01
C GLY A 129 12.91 -16.32 2.37
N LYS A 130 12.11 -15.55 3.13
CA LYS A 130 10.75 -15.96 3.49
C LYS A 130 9.80 -15.67 2.33
N LYS A 131 9.16 -16.71 1.80
CA LYS A 131 8.12 -16.59 0.77
C LYS A 131 6.80 -16.14 1.37
N VAL A 132 6.17 -15.15 0.74
CA VAL A 132 4.90 -14.53 1.10
C VAL A 132 4.02 -14.45 -0.15
N LYS A 133 2.70 -14.55 0.02
CA LYS A 133 1.73 -14.29 -1.05
C LYS A 133 0.90 -13.07 -0.68
N GLY A 134 0.94 -12.04 -1.54
CA GLY A 134 0.06 -10.88 -1.45
C GLY A 134 -1.19 -11.11 -2.29
N PHE A 135 -2.36 -11.20 -1.67
CA PHE A 135 -3.65 -11.24 -2.36
C PHE A 135 -4.42 -9.93 -2.15
N SER A 136 -4.90 -9.34 -3.23
CA SER A 136 -5.78 -8.17 -3.17
C SER A 136 -6.95 -8.30 -4.13
N LYS A 137 -8.09 -7.74 -3.74
CA LYS A 137 -9.32 -7.70 -4.52
C LYS A 137 -9.73 -6.26 -4.81
N HIS A 138 -10.30 -6.05 -5.99
CA HIS A 138 -10.97 -4.83 -6.40
C HIS A 138 -12.42 -4.85 -5.94
N LYS A 139 -13.06 -3.68 -5.79
CA LYS A 139 -14.47 -3.57 -5.33
C LYS A 139 -15.50 -4.29 -6.19
N LYS A 140 -15.13 -4.65 -7.43
CA LYS A 140 -15.97 -5.41 -8.37
C LYS A 140 -15.85 -6.93 -8.20
N PHE A 141 -14.95 -7.42 -7.35
CA PHE A 141 -14.84 -8.84 -7.07
C PHE A 141 -16.08 -9.34 -6.33
N GLN A 142 -16.72 -10.37 -6.87
CA GLN A 142 -17.82 -11.08 -6.22
C GLN A 142 -17.25 -12.40 -5.68
N SER A 143 -17.45 -12.64 -4.38
CA SER A 143 -17.05 -13.87 -3.68
C SER A 143 -18.07 -14.98 -3.83
#